data_AF-A0A0R3TQC9-F1
#
_entry.id   AF-A0A0R3TQC9-F1
#
_cell.length_a   1.000
_cell.length_b   1.000
_cell.length_c   1.000
_cell.angle_alpha   90.00
_cell.angle_beta   90.00
_cell.angle_gamma   90.00
#
_symmetry.space_group_name_H-M   'P 1'
#
loop_
_entity.id
_entity.type
_entity.pdbx_description
1 polymer ?
#
loop_
_entity_poly.entity_id
_entity_poly.type
_entity_poly.pdbx_seq_one_letter_code
_entity_poly.pdbx_strand_id
1 'polypeptide(L)'
;MIVGPKRNRLPIRHVYLPKDIATKVPKNRLMTEKEWRSIGIQQSLGWVHYAIHNPEPHIILFRRPRTDLPVATGPMNAHAQYA
;
A
#
# COMPACT_ATOMS: atom_id res chain seq x y z
N MET A 1 12.62 2.26 -30.58
CA MET A 1 12.74 2.30 -29.11
C MET A 1 11.89 1.16 -28.55
N ILE A 2 12.50 0.02 -28.19
CA ILE A 2 11.75 -1.16 -27.73
C ILE A 2 11.29 -0.89 -26.29
N VAL A 3 9.99 -0.67 -26.09
CA VAL A 3 9.41 -0.59 -24.75
C VAL A 3 9.33 -2.03 -24.22
N GLY A 4 10.35 -2.45 -23.47
CA GLY A 4 10.35 -3.75 -22.80
C GLY A 4 9.15 -3.90 -21.86
N PRO A 5 8.77 -5.14 -21.48
CA PRO A 5 7.59 -5.38 -20.66
C PRO A 5 7.73 -4.63 -19.32
N LYS A 6 6.87 -3.62 -19.12
CA LYS A 6 6.73 -2.92 -17.84
C LYS A 6 6.40 -3.98 -16.80
N ARG A 7 7.36 -4.32 -15.93
CA ARG A 7 7.13 -5.25 -14.82
C ARG A 7 5.93 -4.75 -14.01
N ASN A 8 4.83 -5.51 -14.03
CA ASN A 8 3.55 -5.17 -13.40
C ASN A 8 3.57 -5.29 -11.86
N ARG A 9 4.74 -5.12 -11.23
CA ARG A 9 4.89 -5.22 -9.77
C ARG A 9 4.47 -3.89 -9.16
N LEU A 10 3.56 -3.94 -8.20
CA LEU A 10 3.24 -2.78 -7.36
C LEU A 10 4.49 -2.39 -6.55
N PRO A 11 4.73 -1.09 -6.33
CA PRO A 11 5.80 -0.66 -5.45
C PRO A 11 5.53 -1.11 -4.01
N ILE A 12 6.52 -1.77 -3.39
CA ILE A 12 6.51 -2.24 -2.00
C ILE A 12 7.63 -1.50 -1.24
N ARG A 13 7.37 -1.11 0.00
CA ARG A 13 8.36 -0.51 0.90
C ARG A 13 8.32 -1.13 2.28
N HIS A 14 9.48 -1.32 2.87
CA HIS A 14 9.65 -1.76 4.25
C HIS A 14 10.19 -0.60 5.07
N VAL A 15 9.57 -0.32 6.21
CA VAL A 15 10.04 0.68 7.17
C VAL A 15 10.45 -0.03 8.44
N TYR A 16 11.70 0.18 8.87
CA TYR A 16 12.19 -0.29 10.16
C TYR A 16 11.93 0.76 11.23
N LEU A 17 11.25 0.36 12.28
CA LEU A 17 10.94 1.22 13.43
C LEU A 17 11.93 0.97 14.57
N PRO A 18 12.35 2.04 15.26
CA PRO A 18 12.92 1.94 16.60
C PRO A 18 12.02 1.14 17.54
N LYS A 19 12.61 0.42 18.49
CA LYS A 19 11.88 -0.49 19.40
C LYS A 19 10.80 0.22 20.20
N ASP A 20 11.07 1.43 20.66
CA ASP A 20 10.14 2.28 21.41
C ASP A 20 8.89 2.65 20.58
N ILE A 21 9.05 2.94 19.28
CA ILE A 21 7.94 3.24 18.37
C ILE A 21 7.18 1.97 18.00
N ALA A 22 7.88 0.85 17.78
CA ALA A 22 7.28 -0.42 17.39
C ALA A 22 6.23 -0.92 18.41
N THR A 23 6.37 -0.58 19.70
CA THR A 23 5.36 -0.91 20.73
C THR A 23 4.00 -0.25 20.51
N LYS A 24 3.94 0.87 19.77
CA LYS A 24 2.72 1.61 19.44
C LYS A 24 1.97 1.00 18.24
N VAL A 25 2.58 0.05 17.54
CA VAL A 25 1.99 -0.58 16.36
C VAL A 25 0.98 -1.65 16.79
N PRO A 26 -0.27 -1.61 16.30
CA PRO A 26 -1.25 -2.65 16.57
C PRO A 26 -0.80 -4.00 16.02
N LYS A 27 -0.91 -5.07 16.83
CA LYS A 27 -0.52 -6.44 16.42
C LYS A 27 -1.60 -7.19 15.65
N ASN A 28 -2.87 -6.82 15.84
CA ASN A 28 -4.02 -7.57 15.32
C ASN A 28 -4.73 -6.87 14.15
N ARG A 29 -4.28 -5.67 13.76
CA ARG A 29 -4.87 -4.91 12.65
C ARG A 29 -3.84 -4.02 11.95
N LEU A 30 -4.17 -3.64 10.73
CA LEU A 30 -3.41 -2.66 9.95
C LEU A 30 -3.65 -1.23 10.47
N MET A 31 -2.73 -0.34 10.11
CA MET A 31 -2.80 1.09 10.45
C MET A 31 -3.33 1.90 9.27
N THR A 32 -4.21 2.85 9.55
CA THR A 32 -4.62 3.89 8.61
C THR A 32 -3.50 4.90 8.38
N GLU A 33 -3.62 5.72 7.32
CA GLU A 33 -2.65 6.79 7.03
C GLU A 33 -2.41 7.74 8.19
N LYS A 34 -3.49 8.14 8.87
CA LYS A 34 -3.40 9.03 10.02
C LYS A 34 -2.61 8.39 11.18
N GLU A 35 -2.83 7.11 11.43
CA GLU A 35 -2.19 6.39 12.54
C GLU A 35 -0.69 6.21 12.33
N TRP A 36 -0.27 5.75 11.15
CA TRP A 36 1.16 5.56 10.91
C TRP A 36 1.91 6.89 10.82
N ARG A 37 1.26 7.98 10.35
CA ARG A 37 1.83 9.33 10.42
C ARG A 37 1.95 9.83 11.86
N SER A 38 0.98 9.53 12.71
CA SER A 38 0.98 9.94 14.12
C SER A 38 2.11 9.32 14.94
N ILE A 39 2.65 8.17 14.52
CA ILE A 39 3.82 7.55 15.15
C ILE A 39 5.16 7.99 14.51
N GLY A 40 5.12 8.94 13.57
CA GLY A 40 6.31 9.54 12.96
C GLY A 40 6.77 8.93 11.64
N ILE A 41 6.03 7.98 11.05
CA ILE A 41 6.37 7.47 9.72
C ILE A 41 6.05 8.56 8.68
N GLN A 42 7.04 8.93 7.86
CA GLN A 42 6.92 9.94 6.82
C GLN A 42 7.09 9.32 5.43
N GLN A 43 6.06 9.42 4.59
CA GLN A 43 6.09 8.98 3.20
C GLN A 43 5.21 9.89 2.33
N SER A 44 5.33 9.76 1.00
CA SER A 44 4.42 10.42 0.05
C SER A 44 2.96 9.96 0.23
N LEU A 45 1.99 10.69 -0.31
CA LEU A 45 0.58 10.26 -0.28
C LEU A 45 0.36 8.91 -1.00
N GLY A 46 -0.58 8.12 -0.48
CA GLY A 46 -1.08 6.90 -1.15
C GLY A 46 -0.39 5.59 -0.75
N TRP A 47 0.48 5.61 0.27
CA TRP A 47 1.01 4.37 0.87
C TRP A 47 0.01 3.77 1.85
N VAL A 48 -0.20 2.46 1.74
CA VAL A 48 -1.10 1.68 2.58
C VAL A 48 -0.31 0.62 3.32
N HIS A 49 -0.41 0.61 4.65
CA HIS A 49 0.08 -0.50 5.47
C HIS A 49 -0.78 -1.72 5.15
N TYR A 50 -0.21 -2.75 4.52
CA TYR A 50 -1.01 -3.82 3.88
C TYR A 50 -0.84 -5.21 4.50
N ALA A 51 0.19 -5.42 5.31
CA ALA A 51 0.46 -6.69 5.95
C ALA A 51 1.21 -6.48 7.28
N ILE A 52 0.88 -7.31 8.27
CA ILE A 52 1.58 -7.37 9.56
C ILE A 52 2.64 -8.46 9.46
N HIS A 53 3.88 -8.11 9.79
CA HIS A 53 4.99 -9.05 9.83
C HIS A 53 5.20 -9.54 11.27
N ASN A 54 4.54 -10.65 11.63
CA ASN A 54 4.52 -11.17 13.00
C ASN A 54 5.92 -11.51 13.58
N PRO A 55 6.87 -12.09 12.82
CA PRO A 55 8.20 -12.39 13.35
C PRO A 55 8.99 -11.14 13.74
N GLU A 56 8.84 -10.04 12.99
CA GLU A 56 9.57 -8.79 13.22
C GLU A 56 8.58 -7.60 13.18
N PRO A 57 7.87 -7.33 14.28
CA PRO A 57 6.79 -6.32 14.32
C PRO A 57 7.29 -4.87 14.17
N HIS A 58 8.60 -4.67 14.26
CA HIS A 58 9.26 -3.40 13.99
C HIS A 58 9.44 -3.15 12.49
N ILE A 59 9.08 -4.10 11.62
CA ILE A 59 9.07 -3.93 10.17
C ILE A 59 7.64 -3.68 9.71
N ILE A 60 7.41 -2.52 9.10
CA ILE A 60 6.10 -2.13 8.57
C ILE A 60 6.10 -2.20 7.04
N LEU A 61 5.13 -2.94 6.51
CA LEU A 61 5.03 -3.23 5.07
C LEU A 61 4.01 -2.30 4.41
N PHE A 62 4.47 -1.52 3.44
CA PHE A 62 3.65 -0.58 2.69
C PHE A 62 3.56 -0.97 1.21
N ARG A 63 2.38 -0.76 0.62
CA ARG A 63 2.15 -0.83 -0.83
C ARG A 63 1.48 0.45 -1.31
N ARG A 64 1.69 0.80 -2.57
CA ARG A 64 0.99 1.92 -3.22
C ARG A 64 0.40 1.47 -4.57
N PRO A 65 -0.86 1.81 -4.89
CA PRO A 65 -1.41 1.57 -6.22
C PRO A 65 -0.59 2.27 -7.30
N ARG A 66 -0.42 1.60 -8.43
CA ARG A 66 0.24 2.19 -9.59
C ARG A 66 -0.72 3.16 -10.26
N THR A 67 -0.33 4.42 -10.36
CA THR A 67 -1.06 5.44 -11.11
C THR A 67 -0.78 5.37 -12.61
N ASP A 68 0.22 4.58 -13.03
CA ASP A 68 0.58 4.38 -14.44
C ASP A 68 -0.17 3.24 -15.11
N LEU A 69 -1.02 2.54 -14.38
CA LEU A 69 -1.98 1.59 -14.93
C LEU A 69 -3.36 2.25 -14.87
N PRO A 70 -4.13 2.27 -15.97
CA PRO A 70 -5.53 2.65 -15.87
C PRO A 70 -6.18 1.71 -14.85
N VAL A 71 -6.71 2.29 -13.77
CA VAL A 71 -7.65 1.57 -12.90
C VAL A 71 -8.69 1.00 -13.84
N ALA A 72 -8.98 -0.30 -13.75
CA ALA A 72 -10.09 -0.93 -14.45
C ALA A 72 -11.43 -0.43 -13.87
N THR A 73 -11.61 0.89 -13.80
CA THR A 73 -12.91 1.56 -13.76
C THR A 73 -13.45 1.49 -15.18
N GLY A 74 -13.77 0.27 -15.63
CA GLY A 74 -14.87 0.14 -16.56
C GLY A 74 -16.11 0.64 -15.84
N PRO A 75 -16.99 1.43 -16.48
CA PRO A 75 -18.31 1.64 -15.92
C PRO A 75 -18.92 0.26 -15.67
N MET A 76 -19.30 -0.02 -14.42
CA MET A 76 -20.24 -1.10 -14.13
C MET A 76 -21.41 -0.91 -15.10
N ASN A 77 -21.56 -1.86 -16.03
CA ASN A 77 -22.54 -1.85 -17.11
C ASN A 77 -23.85 -1.15 -16.74
N ALA A 78 -24.03 0.08 -17.21
CA ALA A 78 -25.35 0.63 -17.46
C ALA A 78 -25.62 0.39 -18.95
N HIS A 79 -26.66 -0.39 -19.23
CA HIS A 79 -27.12 -0.83 -20.56
C HIS A 79 -26.24 -1.85 -21.28
N ALA A 80 -26.45 -3.12 -20.90
CA ALA A 80 -26.54 -4.16 -21.93
C ALA A 80 -27.71 -3.79 -22.87
N GLN A 81 -27.40 -3.31 -24.07
CA GLN A 81 -28.35 -3.23 -25.19
C GLN A 81 -27.55 -3.16 -26.51
N TYR A 82 -26.97 -4.30 -26.87
CA TYR A 82 -26.89 -4.71 -28.26
C TYR A 82 -27.84 -5.88 -28.43
N ALA A 83 -29.10 -5.55 -28.72
CA ALA A 83 -30.09 -6.34 -29.45
C ALA A 83 -31.12 -5.36 -30.00
#